data_AF-A0A2L2YZF4-F1
#
_entry.id   AF-A0A2L2YZF4-F1
#
_cell.length_a   1.000
_cell.length_b   1.000
_cell.length_c   1.000
_cell.angle_alpha   90.00
_cell.angle_beta   90.00
_cell.angle_gamma   90.00
#
_symmetry.space_group_name_H-M   'P 1'
#
loop_
_entity.id
_entity.type
_entity.pdbx_description
1 polymer ?
#
loop_
_entity_poly.entity_id
_entity_poly.type
_entity_poly.pdbx_seq_one_letter_code
_entity_poly.pdbx_strand_id
1 'polypeptide(L)' 'VSTDVDRCLESAEANFASFFAPTPEWKFENDLNWQPIPITSIPMALDKFLGSTYCPAFQRAVNRQLNTPSNKEYNAKHKE' A
#
# COMPACT_ATOMS: atom_id res chain seq x y z
N VAL A 1 -2.59 9.83 0.75
CA VAL A 1 -1.70 9.20 1.77
C VAL A 1 -1.31 7.82 1.26
N SER A 2 -0.07 7.39 1.43
CA SER A 2 0.43 6.08 0.97
C SER A 2 1.41 5.50 2.00
N THR A 3 1.68 4.20 1.96
CA THR A 3 2.72 3.57 2.79
C THR A 3 4.12 3.98 2.34
N ASP A 4 5.06 4.04 3.28
CA ASP A 4 6.45 4.46 3.04
C ASP A 4 7.29 3.31 2.44
N VAL A 5 6.91 2.88 1.23
CA VAL A 5 7.63 1.92 0.39
C VAL A 5 7.55 2.36 -1.06
N ASP A 6 8.68 2.30 -1.78
CA ASP A 6 8.84 2.83 -3.13
C ASP A 6 7.70 2.42 -4.07
N ARG A 7 7.38 1.12 -4.14
CA ARG A 7 6.29 0.62 -4.99
C ARG A 7 4.94 1.32 -4.75
N CYS A 8 4.66 1.74 -3.51
CA CYS A 8 3.39 2.38 -3.14
C CYS A 8 3.42 3.89 -3.36
N LEU A 9 4.58 4.53 -3.24
CA LEU A 9 4.76 5.94 -3.59
C LEU A 9 4.71 6.11 -5.11
N GLU A 10 5.52 5.35 -5.84
CA GLU A 10 5.57 5.37 -7.31
C GLU A 10 4.22 5.00 -7.94
N SER A 11 3.50 4.03 -7.38
CA SER A 11 2.14 3.70 -7.84
C SER A 11 1.17 4.86 -7.65
N ALA A 12 1.27 5.60 -6.53
CA ALA A 12 0.44 6.77 -6.30
C ALA A 12 0.81 7.93 -7.24
N GLU A 13 2.10 8.15 -7.49
CA GLU A 13 2.58 9.15 -8.46
C GLU A 13 2.10 8.86 -9.87
N ALA A 14 2.26 7.62 -10.35
CA ALA A 14 1.81 7.20 -11.67
C ALA A 14 0.29 7.30 -11.80
N ASN A 15 -0.45 6.93 -10.75
CA ASN A 15 -1.89 7.10 -10.71
C ASN A 15 -2.26 8.60 -10.84
N PHE A 16 -1.69 9.46 -9.99
CA PHE A 16 -2.00 10.90 -10.00
C PHE A 16 -1.63 11.60 -11.30
N ALA A 17 -0.52 11.23 -11.93
CA ALA A 17 -0.14 11.74 -13.24
C ALA A 17 -1.22 11.49 -14.32
N SER A 18 -1.97 10.38 -14.20
CA SER A 18 -3.05 10.06 -15.15
C SER A 18 -4.38 10.74 -14.83
N PHE A 19 -4.71 10.91 -13.54
CA PHE A 19 -6.00 11.50 -13.11
C PHE A 19 -6.02 13.02 -13.18
N PHE A 20 -4.86 13.66 -12.96
CA PHE A 20 -4.78 15.09 -12.74
C PHE A 20 -3.85 15.76 -13.76
N ALA A 21 -4.22 15.73 -15.04
CA ALA A 21 -3.58 16.56 -16.04
C ALA A 21 -3.73 18.05 -15.68
N PRO A 22 -2.66 18.87 -15.74
CA PRO A 22 -2.74 20.29 -15.40
C PRO A 22 -3.54 21.08 -16.44
N THR A 23 -4.31 22.07 -15.97
CA THR A 23 -4.85 23.12 -16.85
C THR A 23 -3.73 24.10 -17.21
N PRO A 24 -3.90 24.95 -18.25
CA PRO A 24 -2.83 25.84 -18.71
C PRO A 24 -2.23 26.74 -17.61
N GLU A 25 -3.02 27.17 -16.63
CA GLU A 25 -2.54 28.02 -15.52
C GLU A 25 -1.68 27.26 -14.50
N TRP A 26 -1.80 25.93 -14.46
CA TRP A 26 -1.12 25.04 -13.50
C TRP A 26 0.00 24.22 -14.14
N LYS A 27 0.26 24.42 -15.43
CA LYS A 27 1.42 23.83 -16.10
C LYS A 27 2.69 24.51 -15.60
N PHE A 28 3.61 23.71 -15.06
CA PHE A 28 4.94 24.21 -14.73
C PHE A 28 5.82 24.33 -15.98
N GLU A 29 5.62 23.44 -16.96
CA GLU A 29 6.26 23.45 -18.28
C GLU A 29 5.20 23.20 -19.37
N ASN A 30 5.29 23.93 -20.48
CA ASN A 30 4.25 23.89 -21.51
C ASN A 30 4.12 22.51 -22.19
N ASP A 31 5.26 21.85 -22.40
CA ASP A 31 5.37 20.58 -23.12
C ASP A 31 5.22 19.35 -22.22
N LEU A 32 4.95 19.55 -20.92
CA LEU A 32 4.81 18.48 -19.94
C LEU A 32 3.44 18.53 -19.27
N ASN A 33 2.57 17.57 -19.61
CA ASN A 33 1.24 17.42 -19.00
C ASN A 33 1.31 16.69 -17.65
N TRP A 34 2.17 17.15 -16.76
CA TRP A 34 2.33 16.62 -15.40
C TRP A 34 2.43 17.79 -14.42
N GLN A 35 1.89 17.59 -13.22
CA GLN A 35 2.00 18.52 -12.11
C GLN A 35 2.34 17.77 -10.81
N PRO A 36 3.13 18.37 -9.92
CA PRO A 36 3.44 17.77 -8.64
C PRO A 36 2.18 17.73 -7.77
N ILE A 37 1.85 16.54 -7.25
CA ILE A 37 0.75 16.34 -6.30
C ILE A 37 1.35 15.73 -5.03
N PRO A 38 1.13 16.36 -3.85
CA PRO A 38 1.76 15.90 -2.62
C PRO A 38 1.24 14.52 -2.20
N ILE A 39 2.16 13.60 -1.93
CA ILE A 39 1.86 12.30 -1.33
C ILE A 39 2.40 12.30 0.09
N THR A 40 1.51 12.30 1.07
CA THR A 40 1.88 12.16 2.48
C THR A 40 2.13 10.69 2.81
N SER A 41 3.23 10.40 3.50
CA SER A 41 3.53 9.09 4.06
C SER A 41 4.03 9.19 5.51
N ILE A 42 4.01 8.06 6.21
CA ILE A 42 4.50 7.90 7.58
C ILE A 42 5.52 6.75 7.54
N PRO A 43 6.72 6.89 8.17
CA PRO A 43 7.68 5.81 8.23
C PRO A 43 7.04 4.49 8.67
N MET A 44 7.34 3.39 7.97
CA MET A 44 6.65 2.11 8.13
C MET A 44 6.56 1.63 9.59
N ALA A 45 7.62 1.84 10.38
CA ALA A 45 7.65 1.45 11.80
C ALA A 45 6.65 2.22 12.69
N LEU A 46 6.20 3.39 12.23
CA LEU A 46 5.28 4.30 12.92
C LEU A 46 3.87 4.29 12.32
N ASP A 47 3.72 3.76 11.10
CA ASP A 47 2.43 3.72 10.39
C ASP A 47 1.50 2.66 10.98
N LYS A 48 0.49 3.13 11.72
CA LYS A 48 -0.56 2.30 12.34
C LYS A 48 -1.83 2.24 11.49
N PHE A 49 -1.87 2.92 10.35
CA PHE A 49 -3.06 3.06 9.50
C PHE A 49 -2.98 2.14 8.28
N LEU A 50 -1.92 2.30 7.48
CA LEU A 50 -1.71 1.52 6.26
C LEU A 50 -0.56 0.52 6.41
N GLY A 51 0.35 0.77 7.35
CA GLY A 51 1.46 -0.10 7.70
C GLY A 51 1.04 -1.33 8.50
N SER A 52 1.88 -2.37 8.45
CA SER A 52 1.76 -3.51 9.35
C SER A 52 2.68 -3.32 10.55
N THR A 53 2.10 -3.16 11.73
CA THR A 53 2.84 -3.07 12.98
C THR A 53 2.85 -4.40 13.72
N TYR A 54 3.88 -4.61 14.55
CA TYR A 54 3.96 -5.80 15.38
C TYR A 54 2.82 -5.83 16.40
N CYS A 55 2.00 -6.89 16.35
CA CYS A 55 0.87 -7.08 17.26
C CYS A 55 0.82 -8.54 17.76
N PRO A 56 1.22 -8.81 19.03
CA PRO A 56 1.20 -10.16 19.59
C PRO A 56 -0.18 -10.82 19.59
N ALA A 57 -1.25 -10.03 19.77
CA ALA A 57 -2.61 -10.54 19.74
C ALA A 57 -3.01 -11.04 18.34
N PHE A 58 -2.65 -10.29 17.30
CA PHE A 58 -2.84 -10.70 15.90
C PHE A 58 -2.08 -12.00 15.61
N GLN A 59 -0.81 -12.09 16.01
CA GLN A 59 -0.01 -13.31 15.82
C GLN A 59 -0.65 -14.54 16.49
N ARG A 60 -1.14 -14.40 17.72
CA ARG A 60 -1.88 -15.49 18.40
C ARG A 60 -3.15 -15.87 17.64
N ALA A 61 -3.91 -14.90 17.13
CA ALA A 61 -5.12 -15.14 16.37
C ALA A 61 -4.83 -15.86 15.04
N VAL A 62 -3.80 -15.43 14.30
CA VAL A 62 -3.34 -16.09 13.08
C VAL A 62 -2.92 -17.53 13.36
N ASN A 63 -2.10 -17.76 14.39
CA ASN A 63 -1.68 -19.11 14.77
C ASN A 63 -2.85 -20.01 15.15
N ARG A 64 -3.85 -19.49 15.86
CA ARG A 64 -5.08 -20.24 16.17
C ARG A 64 -5.81 -20.61 14.89
N GLN A 65 -5.98 -19.66 13.97
CA GLN A 65 -6.72 -19.86 12.73
C GLN A 65 -6.03 -20.88 11.83
N LEU A 66 -4.71 -20.77 11.64
CA LEU A 66 -3.90 -21.71 10.85
C LEU A 66 -3.95 -23.14 11.41
N ASN A 67 -4.22 -23.31 12.71
CA ASN A 67 -4.28 -24.62 13.36
C ASN A 67 -5.67 -25.27 13.38
N THR A 68 -6.70 -24.60 12.86
CA THR A 68 -8.05 -25.17 12.74
C THR A 68 -8.08 -26.37 11.77
N PRO A 69 -8.99 -27.34 11.95
CA PRO A 69 -9.12 -28.48 11.04
C PRO A 69 -9.31 -28.06 9.58
N SER A 70 -10.20 -27.07 9.34
CA SER A 70 -10.50 -26.56 7.99
C SER A 70 -9.26 -25.98 7.29
N ASN A 71 -8.45 -25.17 7.98
CA ASN A 71 -7.22 -24.64 7.37
C ASN A 71 -6.16 -25.72 7.18
N LYS A 72 -6.02 -26.66 8.12
CA LYS A 72 -5.09 -27.79 7.98
C LYS A 72 -5.45 -28.66 6.77
N GLU A 73 -6.73 -28.95 6.58
CA GLU A 73 -7.24 -29.70 5.43
C GLU A 73 -7.03 -28.94 4.12
N TYR A 74 -7.38 -27.65 4.08
CA TYR A 74 -7.14 -26.80 2.90
C TYR A 74 -5.66 -26.79 2.53
N ASN A 75 -4.77 -26.58 3.50
CA ASN A 75 -3.32 -26.56 3.27
C ASN A 75 -2.80 -27.93 2.83
N ALA A 76 -3.31 -29.05 3.39
CA ALA A 76 -2.92 -30.39 2.97
C ALA A 76 -3.32 -30.68 1.51
N LYS A 77 -4.47 -30.17 1.07
CA LYS A 77 -4.97 -30.33 -0.30
C LYS A 77 -4.21 -29.52 -1.35
N HIS A 78 -3.59 -28.40 -0.95
CA HIS A 78 -2.90 -27.47 -1.85
C HIS A 78 -1.39 -27.37 -1.53
N LYS A 79 -0.82 -28.42 -0.95
CA LYS A 79 0.64 -28.56 -0.95
C LYS A 79 1.07 -28.87 -2.38
N GLU A 80 1.83 -27.93 -2.96
CA GLU A 80 2.60 -28.18 -4.20
C GLU A 80 3.55 -29.37 -4.02
#